data_AF-A0A948Q2M7-F1
#
_entry.id   AF-A0A948Q2M7-F1
#
_cell.length_a   1.000
_cell.length_b   1.000
_cell.length_c   1.000
_cell.angle_alpha   90.00
_cell.angle_beta   90.00
_cell.angle_gamma   90.00
#
_symmetry.space_group_name_H-M   'P 1'
#
loop_
_entity.id
_entity.type
_entity.pdbx_description
1 polymer ?
#
loop_
_entity_poly.entity_id
_entity_poly.type
_entity_poly.pdbx_seq_one_letter_code
_entity_poly.pdbx_strand_id
1 'polypeptide(L)'
;MRNERIAKSVALVLAAVLLAGPAALADGDEGLLRIHLLWTNDLHGHIAPEPARFMNPEFPPPLGGGPSAARYIKEVREKAAAAGEEVLLVDVGDIFQGTPIG
;
A
#
# COMPACT_ATOMS: atom_id res chain seq x y z
N MET A 1 1.55 43.27 35.92
CA MET A 1 2.93 42.89 35.54
C MET A 1 3.25 41.39 35.73
N ARG A 2 3.15 40.78 36.92
CA ARG A 2 3.50 39.34 37.11
C ARG A 2 2.56 38.37 36.38
N ASN A 3 1.26 38.60 36.42
CA ASN A 3 0.25 37.73 35.81
C ASN A 3 0.25 37.77 34.27
N GLU A 4 0.58 38.92 33.69
CA GLU A 4 0.73 39.06 32.22
C GLU A 4 1.95 38.32 31.69
N ARG A 5 3.05 38.29 32.45
CA ARG A 5 4.24 37.50 32.10
C ARG A 5 3.90 36.01 32.12
N ILE A 6 3.17 35.55 33.14
CA ILE A 6 2.72 34.16 33.25
C ILE A 6 1.80 33.79 32.08
N ALA A 7 0.80 34.62 31.76
CA ALA A 7 -0.12 34.38 30.65
C ALA A 7 0.61 34.30 29.29
N LYS A 8 1.58 35.19 29.05
CA LYS A 8 2.41 35.18 27.83
C LYS A 8 3.30 33.94 27.76
N SER A 9 3.91 33.53 28.86
CA SER A 9 4.71 32.31 28.93
C SER A 9 3.87 31.05 28.67
N VAL A 10 2.66 30.97 29.23
CA VAL A 10 1.74 29.84 29.01
C VAL A 10 1.27 29.78 27.56
N ALA A 11 0.92 30.93 26.97
CA ALA A 11 0.54 31.01 25.57
C ALA A 11 1.69 30.58 24.63
N LEU A 12 2.93 30.93 24.97
CA LEU A 12 4.11 30.54 24.21
C LEU A 12 4.37 29.03 24.28
N VAL A 13 4.20 28.41 25.46
CA VAL A 13 4.33 26.96 25.63
C VAL A 13 3.23 26.22 24.88
N LEU A 14 1.98 26.69 24.97
CA LEU A 14 0.86 26.12 24.20
C LEU A 14 1.09 26.24 22.69
N ALA A 15 1.55 27.40 22.22
CA ALA A 15 1.89 27.59 20.82
C ALA A 15 3.04 26.66 20.39
N ALA A 16 4.07 26.49 21.23
CA ALA A 16 5.19 25.58 20.95
C ALA A 16 4.74 24.11 20.90
N VAL A 17 3.82 23.69 21.76
CA VAL A 17 3.25 22.33 21.76
C VAL A 17 2.36 22.12 20.52
N LEU A 18 1.57 23.12 20.14
CA LEU A 18 0.76 23.08 18.92
C LEU A 18 1.62 23.08 17.64
N LEU A 19 2.77 23.78 17.65
CA LEU A 19 3.73 23.83 16.55
C LEU A 19 4.61 22.57 16.47
N ALA A 20 4.88 21.89 17.59
CA ALA A 20 5.67 20.65 17.62
C ALA A 20 4.96 19.48 16.91
N GLY A 21 3.63 19.55 16.76
CA GLY A 21 2.84 18.58 16.02
C GLY A 21 2.94 17.14 16.56
N PRO A 22 2.13 16.20 16.04
CA PRO A 22 2.23 14.78 16.39
C PRO A 22 3.52 14.11 15.86
N ALA A 23 4.39 14.85 15.16
CA ALA A 23 5.67 14.35 14.65
C ALA A 23 6.62 13.88 15.77
N ALA A 24 6.51 14.44 16.98
CA ALA A 24 7.33 14.03 18.11
C ALA A 24 6.93 12.68 18.75
N LEU A 25 5.82 12.07 18.31
CA LEU A 25 5.39 10.71 18.73
C LEU A 25 5.70 9.65 17.66
N ALA A 26 6.28 10.04 16.54
CA ALA A 26 6.67 9.12 15.49
C ALA A 26 8.16 8.79 15.63
N ASP A 27 8.48 7.82 16.49
CA ASP A 27 9.44 6.79 16.08
C ASP A 27 9.37 5.56 16.99
N GLY A 28 8.67 4.53 16.52
CA GLY A 28 8.67 3.20 17.14
C GLY A 28 9.32 2.15 16.24
N ASP A 29 9.88 2.57 15.10
CA ASP A 29 10.28 1.69 14.00
C ASP A 29 11.74 1.89 13.56
N GLU A 30 12.53 2.74 14.23
CA GLU A 30 13.96 2.94 13.90
C GLU A 30 14.68 1.58 13.79
N GLY A 31 15.15 1.27 12.58
CA GLY A 31 15.93 0.06 12.27
C GLY A 31 15.13 -1.16 11.78
N LEU A 32 13.80 -1.08 11.65
CA LEU A 32 13.00 -2.17 11.07
C LEU A 32 12.91 -2.07 9.55
N LEU A 33 13.31 -3.15 8.85
CA LEU A 33 13.06 -3.30 7.42
C LEU A 33 11.65 -3.87 7.19
N ARG A 34 10.78 -3.08 6.58
CA ARG A 34 9.43 -3.49 6.19
C ARG A 34 9.40 -3.84 4.70
N ILE A 35 8.91 -5.04 4.38
CA ILE A 35 8.82 -5.54 3.01
C ILE A 35 7.37 -5.95 2.73
N HIS A 36 6.79 -5.41 1.66
CA HIS A 36 5.55 -5.88 1.08
C HIS A 36 5.87 -7.02 0.11
N LEU A 37 5.49 -8.24 0.48
CA LEU A 37 5.61 -9.41 -0.41
C LEU A 37 4.33 -9.56 -1.24
N LEU A 38 4.44 -9.40 -2.54
CA LEU A 38 3.41 -9.74 -3.52
C LEU A 38 3.89 -10.96 -4.29
N TRP A 39 2.98 -11.89 -4.55
CA TRP A 39 3.32 -13.07 -5.33
C TRP A 39 2.18 -13.56 -6.21
N THR A 40 2.52 -14.28 -7.27
CA THR A 40 1.62 -14.99 -8.18
C THR A 40 2.12 -16.40 -8.44
N ASN A 41 1.22 -17.27 -8.89
CA ASN A 41 1.50 -18.63 -9.32
C ASN A 41 0.46 -19.06 -10.35
N ASP A 42 0.77 -20.10 -11.14
CA ASP A 42 -0.18 -20.81 -12.00
C ASP A 42 -0.98 -19.87 -12.92
N LEU A 43 -0.28 -18.87 -13.48
CA LEU A 43 -0.91 -17.88 -14.34
C LEU A 43 -1.46 -18.53 -15.62
N HIS A 44 -0.81 -19.57 -16.15
CA HIS A 44 -1.23 -20.29 -17.36
C HIS A 44 -1.73 -19.37 -18.49
N GLY A 45 -1.06 -18.23 -18.72
CA GLY A 45 -1.42 -17.26 -19.75
C GLY A 45 -2.72 -16.48 -19.52
N HIS A 46 -3.38 -16.57 -18.36
CA HIS A 46 -4.63 -15.86 -18.01
C HIS A 46 -4.41 -14.36 -17.69
N ILE A 47 -3.81 -13.63 -18.64
CA ILE A 47 -3.56 -12.20 -18.48
C ILE A 47 -4.70 -11.32 -19.03
N ALA A 48 -5.54 -11.88 -19.90
CA ALA A 48 -6.71 -11.18 -20.43
C ALA A 48 -7.86 -11.16 -19.39
N PRO A 49 -8.78 -10.18 -19.47
CA PRO A 49 -9.99 -10.23 -18.66
C PRO A 49 -10.86 -11.44 -19.00
N GLU A 50 -11.42 -12.07 -17.98
CA GLU A 50 -12.23 -13.29 -18.12
C GLU A 50 -13.48 -13.23 -17.25
N PRO A 51 -14.57 -13.94 -17.60
CA PRO A 51 -15.73 -14.00 -16.74
C PRO A 51 -15.47 -14.85 -15.50
N ALA A 52 -15.77 -14.33 -14.30
CA ALA A 52 -15.70 -15.07 -13.04
C ALA A 52 -16.86 -16.06 -12.88
N ARG A 53 -16.94 -17.07 -13.75
CA ARG A 53 -18.03 -18.07 -13.77
C ARG A 53 -18.13 -18.86 -12.47
N PHE A 54 -17.04 -18.97 -11.72
CA PHE A 54 -17.04 -19.58 -10.39
C PHE A 54 -17.83 -18.76 -9.36
N MET A 55 -17.99 -17.44 -9.56
CA MET A 55 -18.80 -16.59 -8.67
C MET A 55 -20.28 -16.63 -9.05
N ASN A 56 -20.56 -16.50 -10.34
CA ASN A 56 -21.92 -16.59 -10.88
C ASN A 56 -21.84 -17.15 -12.31
N PRO A 57 -22.26 -18.41 -12.53
CA PRO A 57 -22.19 -19.04 -13.85
C PRO A 57 -23.06 -18.33 -14.91
N GLU A 58 -24.21 -17.81 -14.51
CA GLU A 58 -25.18 -17.18 -15.41
C GLU A 58 -24.87 -15.71 -15.68
N PHE A 59 -24.42 -14.97 -14.67
CA PHE A 59 -24.07 -13.54 -14.76
C PHE A 59 -22.71 -13.24 -14.14
N PRO A 60 -21.61 -13.76 -14.73
CA PRO A 60 -20.28 -13.63 -14.15
C PRO A 60 -19.80 -12.17 -14.19
N PRO A 61 -19.32 -11.62 -13.08
CA PRO A 61 -18.60 -10.34 -13.12
C PRO A 61 -17.26 -10.51 -13.87
N PRO A 62 -16.70 -9.41 -14.40
CA PRO A 62 -15.38 -9.47 -15.04
C PRO A 62 -14.27 -9.67 -13.99
N LEU A 63 -13.39 -10.66 -14.23
CA LEU A 63 -12.06 -10.72 -13.61
C LEU A 63 -11.13 -9.75 -14.33
N GLY A 64 -10.35 -9.02 -13.54
CA GLY A 64 -9.50 -7.94 -14.03
C GLY A 64 -8.27 -8.36 -14.84
N GLY A 65 -7.81 -9.61 -14.70
CA GLY A 65 -6.62 -10.12 -15.38
C GLY A 65 -5.34 -9.34 -15.06
N GLY A 66 -4.36 -9.42 -15.98
CA GLY A 66 -3.07 -8.76 -15.90
C GLY A 66 -3.14 -7.24 -15.72
N PRO A 67 -4.03 -6.49 -16.42
CA PRO A 67 -4.16 -5.05 -16.24
C PRO A 67 -4.55 -4.63 -14.81
N SER A 68 -5.47 -5.38 -14.18
CA SER A 68 -5.85 -5.11 -12.79
C SER A 68 -4.72 -5.47 -11.81
N ALA A 69 -4.02 -6.58 -12.04
CA ALA A 69 -2.83 -6.93 -11.25
C ALA A 69 -1.76 -5.84 -11.35
N ALA A 70 -1.45 -5.37 -12.57
CA ALA A 70 -0.48 -4.30 -12.81
C ALA A 70 -0.86 -2.98 -12.11
N ARG A 71 -2.15 -2.61 -12.14
CA ARG A 71 -2.65 -1.45 -11.40
C ARG A 71 -2.43 -1.61 -9.89
N TYR A 72 -2.82 -2.75 -9.33
CA TYR A 72 -2.69 -3.02 -7.91
C TYR A 72 -1.22 -3.02 -7.45
N ILE A 73 -0.35 -3.69 -8.19
CA ILE A 73 1.10 -3.69 -7.94
C ILE A 73 1.65 -2.27 -7.92
N LYS A 74 1.24 -1.43 -8.88
CA LYS A 74 1.64 -0.03 -8.93
C LYS A 74 1.19 0.73 -7.68
N GLU A 75 -0.07 0.59 -7.29
CA GLU A 75 -0.61 1.25 -6.09
C GLU A 75 0.11 0.82 -4.80
N VAL A 76 0.46 -0.47 -4.68
CA VAL A 76 1.23 -0.96 -3.52
C VAL A 76 2.64 -0.37 -3.52
N ARG A 77 3.32 -0.32 -4.67
CA ARG A 77 4.65 0.32 -4.80
C ARG A 77 4.61 1.80 -4.43
N GLU A 78 3.59 2.54 -4.89
CA GLU A 78 3.42 3.94 -4.55
C GLU A 78 3.20 4.16 -3.05
N LYS A 79 2.38 3.32 -2.41
CA LYS A 79 2.13 3.39 -0.97
C LYS A 79 3.36 3.03 -0.14
N ALA A 80 4.07 1.96 -0.51
CA ALA A 80 5.31 1.56 0.15
C ALA A 80 6.38 2.65 0.03
N ALA A 81 6.57 3.22 -1.16
CA ALA A 81 7.51 4.31 -1.38
C ALA A 81 7.15 5.56 -0.55
N ALA A 82 5.87 5.90 -0.42
CA ALA A 82 5.42 7.02 0.42
C ALA A 82 5.67 6.78 1.92
N ALA A 83 5.76 5.52 2.36
CA ALA A 83 6.05 5.11 3.73
C ALA A 83 7.54 4.81 4.00
N GLY A 84 8.40 4.86 2.96
CA GLY A 84 9.82 4.46 3.09
C GLY A 84 10.04 2.96 3.24
N GLU A 85 9.13 2.14 2.72
CA GLU A 85 9.12 0.68 2.82
C GLU A 85 9.47 0.02 1.47
N GLU A 86 9.87 -1.25 1.49
CA GLU A 86 10.31 -1.99 0.29
C GLU A 86 9.23 -2.93 -0.27
N VAL A 87 9.33 -3.27 -1.56
CA VAL A 87 8.40 -4.20 -2.24
C VAL A 87 9.15 -5.32 -2.93
N LEU A 88 8.81 -6.56 -2.59
CA LEU A 88 9.26 -7.77 -3.26
C LEU A 88 8.08 -8.38 -4.04
N LEU A 89 8.20 -8.43 -5.38
CA LEU A 89 7.24 -9.08 -6.26
C LEU A 89 7.88 -10.34 -6.87
N VAL A 90 7.24 -11.49 -6.70
CA VAL A 90 7.76 -12.79 -7.15
C VAL A 90 6.68 -13.58 -7.87
N ASP A 91 7.01 -14.21 -8.98
CA ASP A 91 6.16 -15.26 -9.57
C ASP A 91 6.78 -16.63 -9.27
N VAL A 92 5.94 -17.60 -8.90
CA VAL A 92 6.37 -18.92 -8.41
C VAL A 92 6.35 -20.00 -9.51
N GLY A 93 5.98 -19.66 -10.74
CA GLY A 93 6.01 -20.57 -11.89
C GLY A 93 4.63 -20.93 -12.44
N ASP A 94 4.62 -21.83 -13.43
CA ASP A 94 3.45 -22.22 -14.24
C ASP A 94 2.77 -21.03 -14.93
N ILE A 95 3.60 -20.20 -15.56
CA ILE A 95 3.16 -19.03 -16.32
C ILE A 95 2.52 -19.42 -17.66
N PHE A 96 2.85 -20.61 -18.20
CA PHE A 96 2.44 -21.08 -19.53
C PHE A 96 1.45 -22.25 -19.44
N GLN A 97 0.86 -22.63 -20.57
CA GLN A 97 -0.04 -23.76 -20.81
C GLN A 97 -1.50 -23.58 -20.34
N GLY A 98 -2.14 -22.46 -20.67
CA GLY A 98 -3.60 -22.30 -20.49
C GLY A 98 -4.31 -21.49 -21.58
N THR A 99 -3.66 -20.48 -22.16
CA THR A 99 -4.26 -19.64 -23.22
C THR A 99 -3.34 -19.51 -24.43
N PRO A 100 -3.80 -18.99 -25.58
CA PRO A 100 -2.91 -18.71 -26.72
C PRO A 100 -1.78 -17.71 -26.42
N ILE A 101 -1.87 -16.97 -25.32
CA ILE A 101 -0.83 -16.03 -24.88
C ILE A 101 0.25 -16.75 -24.06
N GLY A 102 -0.09 -17.86 -23.40
CA GLY A 102 0.80 -18.60 -22.51
C GLY A 102 0.28 -19.98 -22.22
#